data_AF-A0A5P9J5Z0-F1
#
_entry.id   AF-A0A5P9J5Z0-F1
#
_cell.length_a   1.000
_cell.length_b   1.000
_cell.length_c   1.000
_cell.angle_alpha   90.00
_cell.angle_beta   90.00
_cell.angle_gamma   90.00
#
_symmetry.space_group_name_H-M   'P 1'
#
loop_
_entity.id
_entity.type
_entity.pdbx_description
1 polymer ?
#
loop_
_entity_poly.entity_id
_entity_poly.type
_entity_poly.pdbx_seq_one_letter_code
_entity_poly.pdbx_strand_id
1 'polypeptide(L)'
;METDLQQKLTNIFSTRLFKFNGLPEKVMSELNALMLEYGAEQLLLACQALRPKFEQNADFTRGSRGKSGLGGEFYMATAIELKYLQEAMVYIRSKTTGAS
;
A
#
# COMPACT_ATOMS: atom_id res chain seq x y z
N MET A 1 6.16 4.53 16.57
CA MET A 1 4.77 4.09 16.87
C MET A 1 3.94 4.49 15.66
N GLU A 2 3.26 3.55 15.00
CA GLU A 2 2.42 3.87 13.83
C GLU A 2 1.21 4.69 14.27
N THR A 3 0.81 5.69 13.48
CA THR A 3 -0.41 6.45 13.71
C THR A 3 -1.64 5.62 13.34
N ASP A 4 -2.83 6.00 13.82
CA ASP A 4 -4.09 5.34 13.46
C ASP A 4 -4.30 5.27 11.94
N LEU A 5 -4.04 6.37 11.23
CA LEU A 5 -4.11 6.42 9.76
C LEU A 5 -3.09 5.47 9.10
N GLN A 6 -1.86 5.40 9.60
CA GLN A 6 -0.84 4.47 9.10
C GLN A 6 -1.26 3.01 9.32
N GLN A 7 -1.86 2.69 10.47
CA GLN A 7 -2.39 1.35 10.72
C GLN A 7 -3.55 0.99 9.80
N LYS A 8 -4.48 1.93 9.57
CA LYS A 8 -5.60 1.74 8.62
C LYS A 8 -5.08 1.48 7.20
N LEU A 9 -4.10 2.26 6.72
CA LEU A 9 -3.48 2.07 5.41
C LEU A 9 -2.73 0.73 5.30
N THR A 10 -1.97 0.35 6.33
CA THR A 10 -1.30 -0.96 6.37
C THR A 10 -2.30 -2.09 6.24
N ASN A 11 -3.44 -2.03 6.94
CA ASN A 11 -4.48 -3.05 6.85
C ASN A 11 -5.09 -3.15 5.45
N ILE A 12 -5.31 -2.01 4.77
CA ILE A 12 -5.81 -1.97 3.38
C ILE A 12 -4.82 -2.64 2.43
N PHE A 13 -3.53 -2.32 2.54
CA PHE A 13 -2.52 -2.85 1.63
C PHE A 13 -2.19 -4.33 1.87
N SER A 14 -2.27 -4.79 3.12
CA SER A 14 -2.13 -6.21 3.49
C SER A 14 -3.36 -7.07 3.16
N THR A 15 -4.38 -6.51 2.49
CA THR A 15 -5.48 -7.32 1.96
C THR A 15 -4.94 -8.32 0.94
N ARG A 16 -5.25 -9.62 1.13
CA ARG A 16 -4.88 -10.71 0.19
C ARG A 16 -5.67 -10.68 -1.13
N LEU A 17 -6.16 -9.51 -1.52
CA LEU A 17 -6.81 -9.29 -2.79
C LEU A 17 -5.70 -9.03 -3.80
N PHE A 18 -5.15 -10.08 -4.41
CA PHE A 18 -4.05 -9.94 -5.36
C PHE A 18 -4.57 -9.50 -6.73
N LYS A 19 -4.17 -8.30 -7.16
CA LYS A 19 -4.45 -7.75 -8.49
C LYS A 19 -3.14 -7.24 -9.06
N PHE A 20 -2.75 -7.81 -10.20
CA PHE A 20 -1.49 -7.47 -10.83
C PHE A 20 -1.56 -6.18 -11.67
N ASN A 21 -2.76 -5.66 -11.94
CA ASN A 21 -2.98 -4.46 -12.74
C ASN A 21 -3.83 -3.44 -11.97
N GLY A 22 -3.19 -2.45 -11.34
CA GLY A 22 -3.88 -1.41 -10.60
C GLY A 22 -4.44 -1.89 -9.26
N LEU A 23 -5.06 -0.95 -8.56
CA LEU A 23 -5.69 -1.20 -7.26
C LEU A 23 -6.97 -2.05 -7.42
N PRO A 24 -7.23 -2.98 -6.48
CA PRO A 24 -8.55 -3.59 -6.32
C PRO A 24 -9.62 -2.54 -6.04
N GLU A 25 -10.84 -2.75 -6.50
CA GLU A 25 -11.97 -1.83 -6.26
C GLU A 25 -12.22 -1.60 -4.77
N LYS A 26 -12.07 -2.66 -3.96
CA LYS A 26 -12.16 -2.57 -2.50
C LYS A 26 -11.12 -1.61 -1.92
N VAL A 27 -9.86 -1.73 -2.36
CA VAL A 27 -8.77 -0.83 -1.94
C VAL A 27 -9.06 0.60 -2.34
N MET A 28 -9.53 0.85 -3.57
CA MET A 28 -9.94 2.19 -4.01
C MET A 28 -11.09 2.77 -3.17
N SER A 29 -12.09 1.95 -2.85
CA SER A 29 -13.23 2.36 -2.01
C SER A 29 -12.80 2.71 -0.59
N GLU A 30 -11.93 1.91 0.02
CA GLU A 30 -11.41 2.16 1.36
C GLU A 30 -10.51 3.40 1.39
N LEU A 31 -9.67 3.60 0.36
CA LEU A 31 -8.89 4.83 0.21
C LEU A 31 -9.76 6.07 0.04
N ASN A 32 -10.87 5.99 -0.73
CA ASN A 32 -11.82 7.09 -0.86
C ASN A 32 -12.47 7.44 0.49
N ALA A 33 -12.85 6.45 1.29
CA ALA A 33 -13.42 6.67 2.61
C ALA A 33 -12.42 7.38 3.54
N LEU A 34 -11.15 6.92 3.56
CA LEU A 34 -10.10 7.58 4.32
C LEU A 34 -9.80 9.00 3.82
N MET A 35 -9.91 9.23 2.51
CA MET A 35 -9.71 10.56 1.93
C MET A 35 -10.80 11.55 2.36
N LEU A 36 -12.03 11.09 2.55
CA LEU A 36 -13.13 11.90 3.11
C LEU A 36 -12.91 12.19 4.61
N GLU A 37 -12.33 11.25 5.37
CA GLU A 37 -12.13 11.36 6.82
C GLU A 37 -10.91 12.24 7.18
N TYR A 38 -9.77 12.05 6.52
CA TYR A 38 -8.50 12.71 6.87
C TYR A 38 -7.98 13.70 5.83
N GLY A 39 -8.54 13.69 4.62
CA GLY A 39 -8.06 14.50 3.50
C GLY A 39 -6.90 13.87 2.74
N ALA A 40 -6.83 14.17 1.44
CA ALA A 40 -5.86 13.57 0.53
C ALA A 40 -4.39 13.84 0.89
N GLU A 41 -4.07 15.04 1.40
CA GLU A 41 -2.71 15.39 1.81
C GLU A 41 -2.22 14.56 2.99
N GLN A 42 -3.05 14.36 4.02
CA GLN A 42 -2.70 13.53 5.17
C GLN A 42 -2.49 12.07 4.76
N LEU A 43 -3.34 11.56 3.87
CA LEU A 43 -3.19 10.22 3.30
C LEU A 43 -1.86 10.07 2.55
N LEU A 44 -1.49 11.06 1.73
CA LEU A 44 -0.22 11.04 0.99
C LEU A 44 0.99 11.06 1.94
N LEU A 45 0.97 11.89 2.97
CA LEU A 45 2.02 11.95 3.99
C LEU A 45 2.12 10.61 4.75
N ALA A 46 0.99 10.01 5.11
CA ALA A 46 0.97 8.70 5.77
C ALA A 46 1.50 7.58 4.86
N CYS A 47 1.14 7.57 3.57
CA CYS A 47 1.70 6.62 2.60
C CYS A 47 3.22 6.81 2.44
N GLN A 48 3.68 8.05 2.37
CA GLN A 48 5.12 8.37 2.31
C GLN A 48 5.86 7.88 3.56
N ALA A 49 5.27 8.04 4.74
CA ALA A 49 5.86 7.56 5.99
C ALA A 49 5.90 6.02 6.09
N LEU A 50 4.94 5.32 5.48
CA LEU A 50 4.91 3.85 5.42
C LEU A 50 5.88 3.26 4.39
N ARG A 51 6.21 4.01 3.34
CA ARG A 51 7.02 3.54 2.22
C ARG A 51 8.32 2.82 2.62
N PRO A 52 9.16 3.35 3.54
CA PRO A 52 10.41 2.67 3.92
C PRO A 52 10.19 1.27 4.53
N LYS A 53 9.13 1.10 5.32
CA LYS A 53 8.76 -0.19 5.94
C LYS A 53 8.39 -1.22 4.86
N PHE A 54 7.60 -0.80 3.87
CA PHE A 54 7.16 -1.68 2.78
C PHE A 54 8.31 -2.04 1.83
N GLU A 55 9.21 -1.09 1.53
CA GLU A 55 10.43 -1.34 0.75
C GLU A 55 11.35 -2.33 1.48
N GLN A 56 11.58 -2.13 2.78
CA GLN A 56 12.39 -3.05 3.60
C GLN A 56 11.80 -4.47 3.63
N ASN A 57 10.48 -4.61 3.79
CA ASN A 57 9.82 -5.90 3.79
C ASN A 57 9.97 -6.63 2.44
N ALA A 58 9.77 -5.91 1.32
CA ALA A 58 9.92 -6.47 -0.02
C ALA A 58 11.37 -6.87 -0.35
N ASP A 59 12.36 -6.10 0.13
CA ASP A 59 13.78 -6.42 -0.07
C ASP A 59 14.23 -7.59 0.81
N PHE A 60 13.77 -7.66 2.07
CA PHE A 60 14.07 -8.77 2.98
C PHE A 60 13.57 -10.12 2.44
N THR A 61 12.33 -10.15 1.92
CA THR A 61 11.77 -11.35 1.31
C THR A 61 12.42 -11.69 -0.03
N ARG A 62 12.89 -10.68 -0.79
CA ARG A 62 13.68 -10.90 -2.03
C ARG A 62 14.99 -11.62 -1.73
N GLY A 63 15.72 -11.24 -0.67
CA GLY A 63 16.94 -11.93 -0.25
C GLY A 63 16.69 -13.37 0.24
N SER A 64 15.46 -13.66 0.65
CA SER A 64 15.05 -14.97 1.19
C SER A 64 14.51 -15.94 0.13
N ARG A 65 14.37 -15.51 -1.14
CA ARG A 65 13.83 -16.29 -2.28
C ARG A 65 14.51 -17.64 -2.55
N GLY A 66 15.67 -17.90 -1.97
CA GLY A 66 16.43 -19.14 -2.17
C GLY A 66 16.30 -20.21 -1.08
N LYS A 67 15.56 -19.98 0.02
CA LYS A 67 15.64 -20.86 1.21
C LYS A 67 14.44 -21.77 1.49
N SER A 68 13.23 -21.51 0.95
CA SER A 68 12.07 -22.41 1.09
C SER A 68 10.89 -22.00 0.19
N GLY A 69 10.00 -22.94 -0.15
CA GLY A 69 8.80 -22.68 -0.95
C GLY A 69 7.84 -21.63 -0.35
N LEU A 70 7.82 -21.52 0.98
CA LEU A 70 7.06 -20.48 1.70
C LEU A 70 7.64 -19.08 1.43
N GLY A 71 8.95 -18.95 1.24
CA GLY A 71 9.61 -17.66 0.96
C GLY A 71 9.15 -17.00 -0.34
N GLY A 72 8.68 -17.78 -1.31
CA GLY A 72 8.12 -17.28 -2.57
C GLY A 72 6.77 -16.58 -2.38
N GLU A 73 5.89 -17.14 -1.56
CA GLU A 73 4.57 -16.57 -1.27
C GLU A 73 4.67 -15.29 -0.43
N PHE A 74 5.55 -15.30 0.59
CA PHE A 74 5.84 -14.10 1.40
C PHE A 74 6.47 -12.98 0.56
N TYR A 75 7.35 -13.32 -0.38
CA TYR A 75 7.88 -12.36 -1.33
C TYR A 75 6.78 -11.74 -2.20
N MET A 76 5.88 -12.56 -2.75
CA MET A 76 4.78 -12.04 -3.57
C MET A 76 3.85 -11.14 -2.78
N ALA A 77 3.51 -11.51 -1.54
CA ALA A 77 2.66 -10.70 -0.67
C ALA A 77 3.29 -9.31 -0.40
N THR A 78 4.54 -9.29 0.06
CA THR A 78 5.25 -8.02 0.38
C THR A 78 5.52 -7.15 -0.85
N ALA A 79 5.75 -7.77 -2.02
CA ALA A 79 5.88 -7.04 -3.28
C ALA A 79 4.55 -6.40 -3.72
N ILE A 80 3.42 -7.10 -3.52
CA ILE A 80 2.10 -6.58 -3.87
C ILE A 80 1.67 -5.48 -2.90
N GLU A 81 1.96 -5.62 -1.61
CA GLU A 81 1.77 -4.58 -0.60
C GLU A 81 2.49 -3.28 -0.99
N LEU A 82 3.77 -3.36 -1.38
CA LEU A 82 4.54 -2.19 -1.83
C LEU A 82 3.94 -1.59 -3.11
N LYS A 83 3.51 -2.45 -4.05
CA LYS A 83 2.84 -2.00 -5.27
C LYS A 83 1.55 -1.23 -4.97
N TYR A 84 0.72 -1.74 -4.05
CA TYR A 84 -0.52 -1.05 -3.65
C TYR A 84 -0.25 0.29 -3.00
N LEU A 85 0.78 0.40 -2.15
CA LEU A 85 1.17 1.68 -1.59
C LEU A 85 1.55 2.69 -2.70
N GLN A 86 2.34 2.25 -3.68
CA GLN A 86 2.76 3.11 -4.80
C GLN A 86 1.59 3.53 -5.69
N GLU A 87 0.72 2.59 -6.06
CA GLU A 87 -0.47 2.87 -6.87
C GLU A 87 -1.50 3.71 -6.10
N ALA A 88 -1.63 3.54 -4.78
CA ALA A 88 -2.46 4.38 -3.92
C ALA A 88 -2.01 5.84 -3.94
N MET A 89 -0.70 6.09 -3.85
CA MET A 89 -0.18 7.46 -3.95
C MET A 89 -0.49 8.12 -5.29
N VAL A 90 -0.38 7.37 -6.40
CA VAL A 90 -0.75 7.86 -7.74
C VAL A 90 -2.26 8.12 -7.81
N TYR A 91 -3.07 7.19 -7.32
CA TYR A 91 -4.52 7.31 -7.30
C TYR A 91 -4.99 8.52 -6.50
N ILE A 92 -4.50 8.69 -5.27
CA ILE A 92 -4.86 9.84 -4.40
C ILE A 92 -4.48 11.16 -5.08
N ARG A 93 -3.27 11.26 -5.67
CA ARG A 93 -2.86 12.45 -6.43
C ARG A 93 -3.77 12.75 -7.62
N SER A 94 -4.20 11.71 -8.36
CA SER A 94 -5.11 11.90 -9.50
C SER A 94 -6.47 12.48 -9.10
N LYS A 95 -6.93 12.18 -7.88
CA LYS A 95 -8.19 12.69 -7.33
C LYS A 95 -8.07 14.14 -6.84
N THR A 96 -6.88 14.61 -6.52
CA THR A 96 -6.66 16.02 -6.14
C THR A 96 -6.33 16.93 -7.31
N THR A 97 -5.68 16.42 -8.37
CA THR A 97 -5.33 17.20 -9.57
C THR A 97 -6.45 17.33 -10.59
N GLY A 98 -7.53 16.55 -10.48
CA GLY A 98 -8.72 16.69 -11.33
C GLY A 98 -9.70 17.79 -10.90
N ALA A 99 -9.35 18.61 -9.89
CA ALA A 99 -10.18 19.69 -9.35
C ALA A 99 -9.71 21.10 -9.77
N SER A 100 -8.86 21.22 -10.80
CA SER A 100 -8.42 22.50 -11.37
C SER A 100 -9.15 22.81 -12.67
#